data_AF-A0A7Y3HV99-F1
#
_entry.id   AF-A0A7Y3HV99-F1
#
_cell.length_a   1.000
_cell.length_b   1.000
_cell.length_c   1.000
_cell.angle_alpha   90.00
_cell.angle_beta   90.00
_cell.angle_gamma   90.00
#
_symmetry.space_group_name_H-M   'P 1'
#
loop_
_entity.id
_entity.type
_entity.pdbx_description
1 polymer ?
#
loop_
_entity_poly.entity_id
_entity_poly.type
_entity_poly.pdbx_seq_one_letter_code
_entity_poly.pdbx_strand_id
1 'polypeptide(L)'
;IIMMADGLLFLSLLSGRNPDYLIGQHLRSVPKLKNSGLEIIPTAYLLIDGGRESAVAKVTQTRPMSQEGVEEIVHTAMAGQFQGAQLIYLEAGSGALHPVGSKIISEVKKHTQIPLIVGGGIRSQAQQEAAYQAGADMVVMGTAFESTS
;
A
#
# COMPACT_ATOMS: atom_id res chain seq x y z
N ILE A 1 -6.88 2.34 -21.91
CA ILE A 1 -5.97 2.32 -20.73
C ILE A 1 -5.70 0.89 -20.22
N ILE A 2 -6.53 -0.13 -20.53
CA ILE A 2 -6.36 -1.50 -19.99
C ILE A 2 -5.63 -2.48 -20.95
N MET A 3 -5.29 -2.09 -22.18
CA MET A 3 -4.91 -3.06 -23.24
C MET A 3 -3.50 -3.68 -23.13
N MET A 4 -2.67 -3.33 -22.15
CA MET A 4 -1.30 -3.89 -22.01
C MET A 4 -0.91 -4.28 -20.58
N ALA A 5 -1.83 -4.25 -19.61
CA ALA A 5 -1.50 -4.70 -18.26
C ALA A 5 -1.71 -6.21 -18.17
N ASP A 6 -0.79 -6.91 -17.49
CA ASP A 6 -0.92 -8.35 -17.23
C ASP A 6 -1.65 -8.63 -15.90
N GLY A 7 -1.56 -7.70 -14.96
CA GLY A 7 -2.16 -7.84 -13.63
C GLY A 7 -2.73 -6.54 -13.07
N LEU A 8 -3.59 -6.68 -12.07
CA LEU A 8 -4.25 -5.61 -11.34
C LEU A 8 -4.20 -5.89 -9.84
N LEU A 9 -3.59 -4.98 -9.08
CA LEU A 9 -3.71 -4.98 -7.63
C LEU A 9 -5.14 -4.56 -7.25
N PHE A 10 -5.87 -5.48 -6.64
CA PHE A 10 -7.24 -5.27 -6.19
C PHE A 10 -7.24 -4.77 -4.75
N LEU A 11 -7.05 -3.46 -4.61
CA LEU A 11 -6.74 -2.81 -3.34
C LEU A 11 -7.96 -2.61 -2.43
N SER A 12 -7.93 -3.22 -1.24
CA SER A 12 -8.83 -2.88 -0.15
C SER A 12 -8.12 -1.98 0.87
N LEU A 13 -8.62 -0.74 1.07
CA LEU A 13 -8.04 0.23 2.00
C LEU A 13 -8.42 -0.11 3.45
N LEU A 14 -7.71 -1.06 4.05
CA LEU A 14 -8.06 -1.63 5.37
C LEU A 14 -7.79 -0.67 6.53
N SER A 15 -6.89 0.30 6.35
CA SER A 15 -6.68 1.36 7.33
C SER A 15 -7.80 2.41 7.32
N GLY A 16 -8.68 2.39 6.31
CA GLY A 16 -9.80 3.31 6.17
C GLY A 16 -11.07 2.84 6.89
N ARG A 17 -12.03 3.76 7.02
CA ARG A 17 -13.39 3.47 7.51
C ARG A 17 -14.48 3.84 6.51
N ASN A 18 -14.07 4.13 5.26
CA ASN A 18 -14.98 4.42 4.17
C ASN A 18 -15.35 3.11 3.43
N PRO A 19 -16.62 2.64 3.52
CA PRO A 19 -17.03 1.39 2.90
C PRO A 19 -16.88 1.38 1.37
N ASP A 20 -16.86 2.55 0.71
CA ASP A 20 -16.61 2.61 -0.72
C ASP A 20 -15.23 2.07 -1.09
N TYR A 21 -14.20 2.30 -0.28
CA TYR A 21 -12.83 1.83 -0.56
C TYR A 21 -12.49 0.52 0.15
N LEU A 22 -13.36 0.05 1.06
CA LEU A 22 -13.30 -1.29 1.60
C LEU A 22 -13.90 -2.31 0.62
N ILE A 23 -15.02 -1.99 -0.03
CA ILE A 23 -15.69 -2.93 -0.95
C ILE A 23 -16.49 -2.26 -2.10
N GLY A 24 -16.99 -1.04 -1.92
CA GLY A 24 -17.88 -0.41 -2.92
C GLY A 24 -17.25 -0.27 -4.32
N GLN A 25 -16.01 0.21 -4.43
CA GLN A 25 -15.29 0.32 -5.70
C GLN A 25 -15.01 -1.05 -6.32
N HIS A 26 -14.75 -2.05 -5.50
CA HIS A 26 -14.55 -3.43 -5.95
C HIS A 26 -15.79 -3.91 -6.69
N LEU A 27 -16.98 -3.79 -6.09
CA LEU A 27 -18.26 -4.16 -6.71
C LEU A 27 -18.50 -3.42 -8.04
N ARG A 28 -18.20 -2.12 -8.08
CA ARG A 28 -18.34 -1.31 -9.31
C ARG A 28 -17.37 -1.71 -10.42
N SER A 29 -16.20 -2.25 -10.06
CA SER A 29 -15.18 -2.66 -11.03
C SER A 29 -15.41 -4.06 -11.60
N VAL A 30 -16.05 -4.97 -10.86
CA VAL A 30 -16.26 -6.38 -11.27
C VAL A 30 -16.86 -6.54 -12.66
N PRO A 31 -17.90 -5.77 -13.10
CA PRO A 31 -18.43 -5.92 -14.45
C PRO A 31 -17.41 -5.72 -15.58
N LYS A 32 -16.38 -4.89 -15.34
CA LYS A 32 -15.28 -4.63 -16.29
C LYS A 32 -14.16 -5.67 -16.17
N LEU A 33 -13.93 -6.19 -14.96
CA LEU A 33 -12.83 -7.11 -14.67
C LEU A 33 -13.16 -8.58 -14.90
N LYS A 34 -14.43 -8.99 -14.70
CA LYS A 34 -14.81 -10.42 -14.77
C LYS A 34 -14.56 -11.07 -16.14
N ASN A 35 -14.48 -10.25 -17.20
CA ASN A 35 -14.23 -10.69 -18.57
C ASN A 35 -12.87 -10.19 -19.09
N SER A 36 -12.02 -9.61 -18.23
CA SER A 36 -10.68 -9.21 -18.62
C SER A 36 -9.72 -10.40 -18.53
N GLY A 37 -8.61 -10.34 -19.26
CA GLY A 37 -7.49 -11.28 -19.11
C GLY A 37 -6.51 -10.89 -18.00
N LEU A 38 -6.87 -9.92 -17.15
CA LEU A 38 -5.98 -9.44 -16.08
C LEU A 38 -5.91 -10.44 -14.94
N GLU A 39 -4.72 -10.72 -14.45
CA GLU A 39 -4.54 -11.36 -13.15
C GLU A 39 -4.98 -10.39 -12.05
N ILE A 40 -6.01 -10.75 -11.29
CA ILE A 40 -6.52 -9.92 -10.19
C ILE A 40 -5.86 -10.38 -8.90
N ILE A 41 -5.05 -9.51 -8.29
CA ILE A 41 -4.28 -9.83 -7.08
C ILE A 41 -4.88 -9.09 -5.87
N PRO A 42 -5.61 -9.78 -4.97
CA PRO A 42 -6.18 -9.16 -3.77
C PRO A 42 -5.08 -8.58 -2.88
N THR A 43 -5.17 -7.29 -2.57
CA THR A 43 -4.11 -6.57 -1.87
C THR A 43 -4.66 -5.81 -0.68
N ALA A 44 -4.13 -6.09 0.51
CA ALA A 44 -4.39 -5.32 1.71
C ALA A 44 -3.60 -4.01 1.65
N TYR A 45 -4.30 -2.87 1.59
CA TYR A 45 -3.68 -1.57 1.45
C TYR A 45 -3.83 -0.75 2.74
N LEU A 46 -2.70 -0.32 3.31
CA LEU A 46 -2.64 0.43 4.56
C LEU A 46 -2.00 1.79 4.29
N LEU A 47 -2.75 2.85 4.59
CA LEU A 47 -2.26 4.23 4.54
C LEU A 47 -1.61 4.60 5.86
N ILE A 48 -0.31 4.88 5.81
CA ILE A 48 0.55 5.22 6.92
C ILE A 48 0.85 6.73 6.89
N ASP A 49 1.01 7.36 8.06
CA ASP A 49 1.24 8.80 8.13
C ASP A 49 2.63 9.16 7.61
N GLY A 50 2.66 9.85 6.47
CA GLY A 50 3.87 10.38 5.84
C GLY A 50 4.25 11.80 6.27
N GLY A 51 3.56 12.40 7.24
CA GLY A 51 3.78 13.79 7.70
C GLY A 51 3.19 14.87 6.78
N ARG A 52 2.41 14.47 5.77
CA ARG A 52 1.67 15.37 4.88
C ARG A 52 0.37 14.69 4.44
N GLU A 53 -0.72 15.45 4.36
CA GLU A 53 -1.98 14.92 3.83
C GLU A 53 -1.79 14.45 2.39
N SER A 54 -2.07 13.17 2.14
CA SER A 54 -1.93 12.56 0.83
C SER A 54 -3.22 12.69 0.02
N ALA A 55 -3.11 12.62 -1.31
CA ALA A 55 -4.28 12.57 -2.19
C ALA A 55 -5.18 11.36 -1.85
N VAL A 56 -4.59 10.24 -1.44
CA VAL A 56 -5.31 9.06 -0.96
C VAL A 56 -6.14 9.39 0.27
N ALA A 57 -5.56 10.04 1.29
CA ALA A 57 -6.29 10.48 2.48
C ALA A 57 -7.50 11.35 2.11
N LYS A 58 -7.27 12.36 1.26
CA LYS A 58 -8.30 13.32 0.84
C LYS A 58 -9.44 12.68 0.03
N VAL A 59 -9.11 11.88 -0.98
CA VAL A 59 -10.09 11.26 -1.89
C VAL A 59 -10.88 10.16 -1.20
N THR A 60 -10.23 9.41 -0.32
CA THR A 60 -10.88 8.29 0.39
C THR A 60 -11.53 8.70 1.69
N GLN A 61 -11.32 9.95 2.13
CA GLN A 61 -11.74 10.46 3.44
C GLN A 61 -11.19 9.58 4.59
N THR A 62 -9.95 9.13 4.44
CA THR A 62 -9.27 8.25 5.38
C THR A 62 -8.20 9.02 6.14
N ARG A 63 -8.16 8.85 7.46
CA ARG A 63 -7.04 9.29 8.27
C ARG A 63 -5.93 8.24 8.21
N PRO A 64 -4.67 8.63 7.96
CA PRO A 64 -3.56 7.69 7.96
C PRO A 64 -3.31 7.10 9.36
N MET A 65 -2.75 5.91 9.41
CA MET A 65 -2.30 5.27 10.66
C MET A 65 -1.02 5.94 11.16
N SER A 66 -0.96 6.25 12.46
CA SER A 66 0.25 6.80 13.07
C SER A 66 1.40 5.80 12.98
N GLN A 67 2.59 6.28 12.61
CA GLN A 67 3.80 5.44 12.61
C GLN A 67 4.22 4.97 14.02
N GLU A 68 3.75 5.64 15.06
CA GLU A 68 3.95 5.20 16.46
C GLU A 68 3.06 4.00 16.80
N GLY A 69 1.93 3.84 16.09
CA GLY A 69 0.94 2.77 16.25
C GLY A 69 1.35 1.45 15.58
N VAL A 70 2.59 0.99 15.81
CA VAL A 70 3.16 -0.21 15.14
C VAL A 70 2.27 -1.44 15.30
N GLU A 71 1.76 -1.68 16.51
CA GLU A 71 0.89 -2.83 16.80
C GLU A 71 -0.42 -2.78 15.99
N GLU A 72 -1.04 -1.60 15.89
CA GLU A 72 -2.26 -1.42 15.09
C GLU A 72 -2.02 -1.71 13.60
N ILE A 73 -0.88 -1.25 13.07
CA ILE A 73 -0.47 -1.48 11.68
C ILE A 73 -0.26 -2.98 11.42
N VAL A 74 0.46 -3.66 12.32
CA VAL A 74 0.70 -5.11 12.24
C VAL A 74 -0.63 -5.87 12.27
N HIS A 75 -1.50 -5.58 13.24
CA HIS A 75 -2.80 -6.23 13.34
C HIS A 75 -3.68 -6.01 12.09
N THR A 76 -3.65 -4.79 11.53
CA THR A 76 -4.40 -4.48 10.31
C THR A 76 -3.85 -5.25 9.10
N ALA A 77 -2.53 -5.39 8.98
CA ALA A 77 -1.89 -6.16 7.92
C ALA A 77 -2.22 -7.67 8.05
N MET A 78 -2.14 -8.21 9.28
CA MET A 78 -2.53 -9.59 9.58
C MET A 78 -4.00 -9.85 9.28
N ALA A 79 -4.89 -8.90 9.62
CA ALA A 79 -6.31 -9.01 9.30
C ALA A 79 -6.53 -9.11 7.78
N GLY A 80 -5.81 -8.31 6.99
CA GLY A 80 -5.83 -8.40 5.53
C GLY A 80 -5.38 -9.77 5.01
N GLN A 81 -4.28 -10.30 5.55
CA GLN A 81 -3.83 -11.65 5.22
C GLN A 81 -4.88 -12.72 5.58
N PHE A 82 -5.49 -12.64 6.76
CA PHE A 82 -6.52 -13.59 7.19
C PHE A 82 -7.80 -13.51 6.34
N GLN A 83 -8.08 -12.34 5.76
CA GLN A 83 -9.17 -12.14 4.80
C GLN A 83 -8.83 -12.65 3.38
N GLY A 84 -7.63 -13.20 3.17
CA GLY A 84 -7.22 -13.78 1.90
C GLY A 84 -6.51 -12.79 0.96
N ALA A 85 -6.03 -11.65 1.47
CA ALA A 85 -5.09 -10.84 0.70
C ALA A 85 -3.86 -11.66 0.32
N GLN A 86 -3.39 -11.49 -0.90
CA GLN A 86 -2.17 -12.10 -1.42
C GLN A 86 -0.97 -11.17 -1.34
N LEU A 87 -1.21 -9.88 -1.10
CA LEU A 87 -0.18 -8.86 -0.94
C LEU A 87 -0.57 -7.89 0.19
N ILE A 88 0.45 -7.32 0.84
CA ILE A 88 0.29 -6.16 1.73
C ILE A 88 1.00 -4.98 1.07
N TYR A 89 0.35 -3.81 1.07
CA TYR A 89 0.95 -2.55 0.63
C TYR A 89 0.90 -1.55 1.78
N LEU A 90 2.07 -1.14 2.26
CA LEU A 90 2.23 0.00 3.18
C LEU A 90 2.54 1.28 2.36
N GLU A 91 1.63 2.25 2.38
CA GLU A 91 1.78 3.51 1.63
C GLU A 91 1.87 4.71 2.59
N ALA A 92 2.96 5.47 2.54
CA ALA A 92 3.09 6.73 3.29
C ALA A 92 2.44 7.95 2.59
N GLY A 93 2.09 7.81 1.31
CA GLY A 93 1.50 8.84 0.46
C GLY A 93 2.52 9.45 -0.50
N SER A 94 2.03 9.84 -1.68
CA SER A 94 2.87 10.51 -2.68
C SER A 94 3.43 11.83 -2.12
N GLY A 95 4.76 11.94 -2.20
CA GLY A 95 5.55 13.04 -1.67
C GLY A 95 5.47 13.21 -0.15
N ALA A 96 5.18 12.14 0.60
CA ALA A 96 5.37 12.08 2.05
C ALA A 96 6.73 12.66 2.48
N LEU A 97 6.77 13.35 3.62
CA LEU A 97 8.00 13.85 4.23
C LEU A 97 8.81 12.72 4.86
N HIS A 98 8.08 11.75 5.42
CA HIS A 98 8.64 10.58 6.07
C HIS A 98 8.16 9.32 5.34
N PRO A 99 9.07 8.46 4.83
CA PRO A 99 8.68 7.15 4.36
C PRO A 99 8.17 6.29 5.54
N VAL A 100 7.62 5.12 5.23
CA VAL A 100 7.27 4.13 6.26
C VAL A 100 8.55 3.73 7.02
N GLY A 101 8.55 3.87 8.34
CA GLY A 101 9.71 3.58 9.17
C GLY A 101 10.11 2.10 9.14
N SER A 102 11.41 1.82 9.13
CA SER A 102 11.96 0.46 9.06
C SER A 102 11.42 -0.47 10.15
N LYS A 103 11.15 0.04 11.36
CA LYS A 103 10.53 -0.73 12.45
C LYS A 103 9.15 -1.27 12.07
N ILE A 104 8.33 -0.47 11.38
CA ILE A 104 7.00 -0.90 10.93
C ILE A 104 7.14 -1.99 9.87
N ILE A 105 8.01 -1.77 8.87
CA ILE A 105 8.26 -2.72 7.79
C ILE A 105 8.72 -4.07 8.37
N SER A 106 9.68 -4.06 9.30
CA SER A 106 10.20 -5.27 9.92
C SER A 106 9.17 -5.99 10.77
N GLU A 107 8.38 -5.27 11.56
CA GLU A 107 7.35 -5.89 12.39
C GLU A 107 6.20 -6.45 11.56
N VAL A 108 5.80 -5.79 10.47
CA VAL A 108 4.81 -6.36 9.54
C VAL A 108 5.37 -7.62 8.88
N LYS A 109 6.58 -7.56 8.31
CA LYS A 109 7.21 -8.72 7.66
C LYS A 109 7.37 -9.92 8.60
N LYS A 110 7.65 -9.67 9.89
CA LYS A 110 7.79 -10.72 10.91
C LYS A 110 6.48 -11.47 11.19
N HIS A 111 5.33 -10.79 11.08
CA HIS A 111 4.03 -11.33 11.47
C HIS A 111 3.14 -11.73 10.29
N THR A 112 3.59 -11.49 9.06
CA THR A 112 2.88 -11.87 7.84
C THR A 112 3.74 -12.76 6.95
N GLN A 113 3.09 -13.57 6.13
CA GLN A 113 3.70 -14.59 5.26
C GLN A 113 3.52 -14.27 3.77
N ILE A 114 2.74 -13.25 3.44
CA ILE A 114 2.50 -12.77 2.07
C ILE A 114 3.45 -11.62 1.72
N PRO A 115 3.76 -11.39 0.42
CA PRO A 115 4.71 -10.36 0.04
C PRO A 115 4.29 -8.95 0.48
N LEU A 116 5.29 -8.17 0.88
CA LEU A 116 5.17 -6.83 1.45
C LEU A 116 5.72 -5.78 0.48
N ILE A 117 4.83 -4.91 0.02
CA ILE A 117 5.12 -3.75 -0.80
C ILE A 117 5.21 -2.52 0.10
N VAL A 118 6.21 -1.67 -0.12
CA VAL A 118 6.37 -0.41 0.61
C VAL A 118 6.50 0.75 -0.38
N GLY A 119 5.68 1.77 -0.24
CA GLY A 119 5.66 2.95 -1.08
C GLY A 119 5.45 4.26 -0.31
N GLY A 120 5.72 5.37 -1.00
CA GLY A 120 5.51 6.73 -0.48
C GLY A 120 6.74 7.33 0.19
N GLY A 121 7.15 8.52 -0.27
CA GLY A 121 8.22 9.31 0.35
C GLY A 121 9.66 8.80 0.15
N ILE A 122 9.87 7.65 -0.50
CA ILE A 122 11.19 7.09 -0.82
C ILE A 122 11.79 7.83 -2.02
N ARG A 123 12.92 8.53 -1.82
CA ARG A 123 13.55 9.44 -2.79
C ARG A 123 15.04 9.22 -2.99
N SER A 124 15.67 8.35 -2.19
CA SER A 124 17.08 8.06 -2.31
C SER A 124 17.34 6.56 -2.29
N GLN A 125 18.45 6.16 -2.90
CA GLN A 125 18.92 4.79 -2.86
C GLN A 125 19.09 4.29 -1.41
N ALA A 126 19.59 5.13 -0.51
CA ALA A 126 19.72 4.77 0.91
C ALA A 126 18.37 4.46 1.58
N GLN A 127 17.31 5.21 1.24
CA GLN A 127 15.96 4.94 1.77
C GLN A 127 15.37 3.65 1.17
N GLN A 128 15.61 3.41 -0.12
CA GLN A 128 15.23 2.17 -0.79
C GLN A 128 15.93 0.96 -0.14
N GLU A 129 17.25 1.04 0.05
CA GLU A 129 18.04 -0.02 0.70
C GLU A 129 17.59 -0.26 2.14
N ALA A 130 17.31 0.79 2.90
CA ALA A 130 16.78 0.67 4.26
C ALA A 130 15.41 -0.03 4.30
N ALA A 131 14.54 0.18 3.30
CA ALA A 131 13.25 -0.49 3.20
C ALA A 131 13.41 -1.99 2.86
N TYR A 132 14.30 -2.33 1.92
CA TYR A 132 14.62 -3.73 1.59
C TYR A 132 15.27 -4.46 2.78
N GLN A 133 16.23 -3.84 3.46
CA GLN A 133 16.86 -4.40 4.67
C GLN A 133 15.86 -4.61 5.80
N ALA A 134 14.82 -3.78 5.87
CA ALA A 134 13.74 -3.95 6.84
C ALA A 134 12.74 -5.05 6.48
N GLY A 135 12.79 -5.61 5.26
CA GLY A 135 11.99 -6.76 4.85
C GLY A 135 10.91 -6.48 3.81
N ALA A 136 10.93 -5.32 3.14
CA ALA A 136 10.09 -5.11 1.95
C ALA A 136 10.50 -6.09 0.84
N ASP A 137 9.54 -6.75 0.20
CA ASP A 137 9.79 -7.60 -0.97
C ASP A 137 9.79 -6.76 -2.26
N MET A 138 9.06 -5.64 -2.27
CA MET A 138 9.07 -4.66 -3.35
C MET A 138 8.98 -3.24 -2.79
N VAL A 139 9.80 -2.35 -3.34
CA VAL A 139 9.75 -0.91 -3.03
C VAL A 139 9.18 -0.15 -4.23
N VAL A 140 8.11 0.60 -4.00
CA VAL A 140 7.49 1.48 -4.99
C VAL A 140 8.01 2.89 -4.78
N MET A 141 8.83 3.36 -5.72
CA MET A 141 9.28 4.74 -5.77
C MET A 141 8.44 5.51 -6.79
N GLY A 142 7.94 6.68 -6.36
CA GLY A 142 7.29 7.61 -7.27
C GLY A 142 8.29 8.37 -8.13
N THR A 143 7.92 9.57 -8.54
CA THR A 143 8.61 10.40 -9.54
C THR A 143 9.91 11.07 -9.05
N ALA A 144 10.71 10.35 -8.25
CA ALA A 144 12.11 10.70 -8.01
C ALA A 144 12.95 10.79 -9.31
N PHE A 145 12.41 10.31 -10.44
CA PHE A 145 12.98 10.44 -11.78
C PHE A 145 12.35 11.53 -12.67
N GLU A 146 11.36 12.31 -12.22
CA GLU A 146 10.76 13.39 -13.06
C GLU A 146 11.58 14.69 -13.08
N SER A 147 12.74 14.74 -12.42
CA SER A 147 13.63 15.92 -12.42
C SER A 147 14.94 15.69 -13.17
N THR A 148 14.87 15.08 -14.36
CA THR A 148 15.90 15.25 -15.39
C THR A 148 15.29 15.12 -16.79
N SER A 149 14.73 16.22 -17.31
CA SER A 149 14.58 16.50 -18.74
C SER A 149 14.56 18.03 -18.92
#